data_AF-A0A2V5U368-F1
#
_entry.id   AF-A0A2V5U368-F1
#
_cell.length_a   1.000
_cell.length_b   1.000
_cell.length_c   1.000
_cell.angle_alpha   90.00
_cell.angle_beta   90.00
_cell.angle_gamma   90.00
#
_symmetry.space_group_name_H-M   'P 1'
#
loop_
_entity.id
_entity.type
_entity.pdbx_description
1 polymer ?
#
loop_
_entity_poly.entity_id
_entity_poly.type
_entity_poly.pdbx_seq_one_letter_code
_entity_poly.pdbx_strand_id
1 'polypeptide(L)'
;MKIAAARTSRHESVWVIKTALKGVVIDAGGQSGFSQTQARLRALGVEQVTHVLQSHTHGDHCGGAYLWRAAWGKIVGPKAAAFPLIWLMPNAGRQAHRLYRGHWLREPESPVRGKISG
;
A
#
# COMPACT_ATOMS: atom_id res chain seq x y z
N MET A 1 16.58 -8.01 12.86
CA MET A 1 15.21 -7.73 12.40
C MET A 1 14.53 -6.85 13.43
N LYS A 2 13.92 -5.72 13.05
CA LYS A 2 13.20 -4.84 13.99
C LYS A 2 11.71 -4.95 13.71
N ILE A 3 10.93 -5.37 14.70
CA ILE A 3 9.46 -5.37 14.62
C ILE A 3 9.00 -4.05 15.24
N ALA A 4 8.15 -3.30 14.53
CA ALA A 4 7.63 -2.02 14.99
C ALA A 4 6.10 -2.05 14.96
N ALA A 5 5.48 -1.73 16.08
CA ALA A 5 4.04 -1.59 16.20
C ALA A 5 3.65 -0.14 15.92
N ALA A 6 2.70 0.10 15.03
CA ALA A 6 2.21 1.44 14.75
C ALA A 6 0.68 1.45 14.74
N ARG A 7 0.06 1.68 15.89
CA ARG A 7 -1.40 1.78 15.99
C ARG A 7 -1.91 2.95 15.15
N THR A 8 -2.78 2.68 14.18
CA THR A 8 -3.22 3.69 13.20
C THR A 8 -4.53 4.37 13.61
N SER A 9 -5.40 3.71 14.38
CA SER A 9 -6.61 4.32 14.98
C SER A 9 -7.08 3.62 16.28
N ARG A 10 -8.13 4.15 16.92
CA ARG A 10 -8.70 3.54 18.15
C ARG A 10 -9.32 2.16 17.90
N HIS A 11 -9.77 1.88 16.67
CA HIS A 11 -10.50 0.67 16.31
C HIS A 11 -9.72 -0.26 15.36
N GLU A 12 -8.64 0.22 14.74
CA GLU A 12 -7.84 -0.55 13.79
C GLU A 12 -6.38 -0.60 14.23
N SER A 13 -5.84 -1.80 14.35
CA SER A 13 -4.43 -2.01 14.64
C SER A 13 -3.71 -2.49 13.39
N VAL A 14 -3.01 -1.57 12.72
CA VAL A 14 -2.06 -1.92 11.67
C VAL A 14 -0.69 -2.17 12.31
N TRP A 15 -0.01 -3.25 11.93
CA TRP A 15 1.34 -3.54 12.41
C TRP A 15 2.33 -3.58 11.26
N VAL A 16 3.62 -3.32 11.55
CA VAL A 16 4.67 -3.41 10.55
C VAL A 16 5.86 -4.23 11.04
N ILE A 17 6.28 -5.17 10.19
CA ILE A 17 7.57 -5.84 10.34
C ILE A 17 8.53 -5.15 9.37
N LYS A 18 9.55 -4.45 9.91
CA LYS A 18 10.55 -3.75 9.11
C LYS A 18 11.75 -4.65 8.82
N THR A 19 12.10 -4.78 7.54
CA THR A 19 13.27 -5.52 7.04
C THR A 19 14.13 -4.60 6.17
N ALA A 20 15.20 -4.04 6.76
CA ALA A 20 16.00 -2.98 6.12
C ALA A 20 15.11 -1.81 5.65
N LEU A 21 15.05 -1.51 4.35
CA LEU A 21 14.20 -0.47 3.76
C LEU A 21 12.80 -0.97 3.39
N LYS A 22 12.51 -2.25 3.60
CA LYS A 22 11.25 -2.90 3.24
C LYS A 22 10.36 -3.14 4.46
N GLY A 23 9.07 -3.31 4.21
CA GLY A 23 8.07 -3.59 5.23
C GLY A 23 7.12 -4.72 4.83
N VAL A 24 6.63 -5.44 5.84
CA VAL A 24 5.42 -6.26 5.77
C VAL A 24 4.38 -5.63 6.69
N VAL A 25 3.19 -5.37 6.15
CA VAL A 25 2.07 -4.81 6.90
C VAL A 25 1.17 -5.95 7.36
N ILE A 26 0.65 -5.86 8.58
CA ILE A 26 -0.41 -6.74 9.10
C ILE A 26 -1.65 -5.88 9.28
N ASP A 27 -2.73 -6.32 8.65
CA ASP A 27 -3.97 -5.59 8.38
C ASP A 27 -3.79 -4.36 7.51
N ALA A 28 -4.60 -4.23 6.47
CA ALA A 28 -4.54 -3.08 5.55
C ALA A 28 -5.09 -1.78 6.17
N GLY A 29 -5.87 -1.90 7.25
CA GLY A 29 -6.67 -0.82 7.80
C GLY A 29 -7.83 -0.44 6.87
N GLY A 30 -8.57 0.60 7.28
CA GLY A 30 -9.56 1.27 6.45
C GLY A 30 -8.93 2.23 5.44
N GLN A 31 -9.73 2.64 4.44
CA GLN A 31 -9.28 3.55 3.37
C GLN A 31 -8.85 4.92 3.90
N SER A 32 -9.57 5.45 4.88
CA SER A 32 -9.30 6.76 5.50
C SER A 32 -7.95 6.80 6.23
N GLY A 33 -7.47 5.65 6.72
CA GLY A 33 -6.19 5.53 7.44
C GLY A 33 -4.96 5.33 6.54
N PHE A 34 -5.14 5.11 5.23
CA PHE A 34 -4.06 4.68 4.34
C PHE A 34 -2.91 5.71 4.24
N SER A 35 -3.22 6.98 3.97
CA SER A 35 -2.21 8.04 3.82
C SER A 35 -1.41 8.26 5.11
N GLN A 36 -2.08 8.23 6.25
CA GLN A 36 -1.45 8.36 7.56
C GLN A 36 -0.54 7.15 7.87
N THR A 37 -0.97 5.95 7.48
CA THR A 37 -0.16 4.73 7.62
C THR A 37 1.10 4.81 6.77
N GLN A 38 1.00 5.24 5.50
CA GLN A 38 2.17 5.44 4.64
C GLN A 38 3.14 6.50 5.22
N ALA A 39 2.63 7.59 5.79
CA ALA A 39 3.47 8.59 6.44
C ALA A 39 4.25 8.02 7.63
N ARG A 40 3.60 7.21 8.48
CA ARG A 40 4.25 6.51 9.59
C ARG A 40 5.31 5.52 9.11
N LEU A 41 5.04 4.76 8.05
CA LEU A 41 6.01 3.85 7.45
C LEU A 41 7.26 4.60 6.95
N ARG A 42 7.08 5.73 6.26
CA ARG A 42 8.21 6.58 5.83
C ARG A 42 9.01 7.12 7.02
N ALA A 43 8.33 7.57 8.07
CA ALA A 43 8.99 8.02 9.30
C ALA A 43 9.80 6.90 9.99
N LEU A 44 9.36 5.65 9.85
CA LEU A 44 10.10 4.47 10.29
C LEU A 44 11.23 4.06 9.32
N GLY A 45 11.44 4.77 8.21
CA GLY A 45 12.43 4.42 7.18
C GLY A 45 12.04 3.16 6.39
N VAL A 46 10.75 2.95 6.17
CA VAL A 46 10.23 1.94 5.22
C VAL A 46 9.92 2.65 3.91
N GLU A 47 10.59 2.24 2.85
CA GLU A 47 10.44 2.77 1.49
C GLU A 47 9.46 1.95 0.66
N GLN A 48 9.38 0.64 0.91
CA GLN A 48 8.53 -0.27 0.15
C GLN A 48 7.82 -1.28 1.06
N VAL A 49 6.51 -1.40 0.90
CA VAL A 49 5.74 -2.52 1.47
C VAL A 49 5.70 -3.64 0.45
N THR A 50 6.18 -4.83 0.84
CA THR A 50 6.23 -6.00 -0.04
C THR A 50 5.01 -6.88 0.10
N HIS A 51 4.49 -7.00 1.32
CA HIS A 51 3.37 -7.88 1.65
C HIS A 51 2.42 -7.18 2.61
N VAL A 52 1.14 -7.52 2.49
CA VAL A 52 0.07 -7.14 3.42
C VAL A 52 -0.63 -8.41 3.85
N LEU A 53 -0.41 -8.80 5.10
CA LEU A 53 -1.03 -9.96 5.72
C LEU A 53 -2.36 -9.54 6.32
N GLN A 54 -3.44 -10.26 6.01
CA GLN A 54 -4.77 -9.93 6.51
C GLN A 54 -5.17 -10.91 7.61
N SER A 55 -5.61 -10.37 8.76
CA SER A 55 -6.12 -11.19 9.87
C SER A 55 -7.52 -11.74 9.56
N HIS A 56 -8.42 -10.89 9.07
CA HIS A 56 -9.80 -11.22 8.70
C HIS A 56 -10.38 -10.16 7.75
N THR A 57 -11.68 -10.25 7.43
CA THR A 57 -12.29 -9.56 6.28
C THR A 57 -13.30 -8.45 6.66
N HIS A 58 -13.20 -7.89 7.85
CA HIS A 58 -13.98 -6.68 8.17
C HIS A 58 -13.37 -5.45 7.49
N GLY A 59 -14.23 -4.50 7.11
CA GLY A 59 -13.84 -3.35 6.27
C GLY A 59 -12.80 -2.42 6.91
N ASP A 60 -12.72 -2.40 8.24
CA ASP A 60 -11.76 -1.67 9.04
C ASP A 60 -10.37 -2.37 9.10
N HIS A 61 -10.30 -3.67 8.78
CA HIS A 61 -9.04 -4.40 8.66
C HIS A 61 -8.58 -4.57 7.21
N CYS A 62 -9.51 -4.83 6.28
CA CYS A 62 -9.18 -5.15 4.89
C CYS A 62 -9.61 -4.09 3.86
N GLY A 63 -10.35 -3.05 4.25
CA GLY A 63 -10.93 -2.08 3.32
C GLY A 63 -9.91 -1.26 2.52
N GLY A 64 -8.69 -1.12 3.04
CA GLY A 64 -7.55 -0.49 2.36
C GLY A 64 -6.73 -1.44 1.47
N ALA A 65 -7.06 -2.73 1.37
CA ALA A 65 -6.23 -3.74 0.67
C ALA A 65 -5.93 -3.37 -0.79
N TYR A 66 -6.92 -2.83 -1.52
CA TYR A 66 -6.72 -2.43 -2.91
C TYR A 66 -5.74 -1.26 -3.06
N LEU A 67 -5.64 -0.36 -2.08
CA LEU A 67 -4.69 0.75 -2.08
C LEU A 67 -3.26 0.25 -1.92
N TRP A 68 -3.06 -0.76 -1.08
CA TRP A 68 -1.75 -1.43 -0.96
C TRP A 68 -1.36 -2.16 -2.23
N ARG A 69 -2.30 -2.84 -2.90
CA ARG A 69 -2.05 -3.47 -4.21
C ARG A 69 -1.65 -2.44 -5.26
N ALA A 70 -2.32 -1.28 -5.30
CA ALA A 70 -1.95 -0.17 -6.17
C ALA A 70 -0.57 0.41 -5.84
N ALA A 71 -0.13 0.29 -4.58
CA ALA A 71 1.22 0.63 -4.11
C ALA A 71 2.21 -0.55 -4.16
N TRP A 72 1.94 -1.57 -4.99
CA TRP A 72 2.80 -2.74 -5.23
C TRP A 72 2.93 -3.75 -4.07
N GLY A 73 2.09 -3.64 -3.03
CA GLY A 73 2.02 -4.62 -1.95
C GLY A 73 1.28 -5.90 -2.38
N LYS A 74 1.87 -7.06 -2.12
CA LYS A 74 1.22 -8.37 -2.32
C LYS A 74 0.26 -8.66 -1.17
N ILE A 75 -1.03 -8.82 -1.47
CA ILE A 75 -2.03 -9.18 -0.46
C ILE A 75 -1.93 -10.68 -0.17
N VAL A 76 -1.86 -11.03 1.12
CA VAL A 76 -1.78 -12.41 1.61
C VAL A 76 -2.90 -12.62 2.63
N GLY A 77 -3.70 -13.65 2.43
CA GLY A 77 -4.79 -14.02 3.32
C GLY A 77 -5.27 -15.45 3.03
N PRO A 78 -6.20 -15.98 3.84
CA PRO A 78 -6.72 -17.32 3.63
C PRO A 78 -7.50 -17.41 2.31
N LYS A 79 -7.51 -18.59 1.67
CA LYS A 79 -8.22 -18.82 0.40
C LYS A 79 -9.71 -18.42 0.46
N ALA A 80 -10.35 -18.65 1.61
CA ALA A 80 -11.75 -18.26 1.85
C ALA A 80 -11.98 -16.73 1.82
N ALA A 81 -10.95 -15.92 2.07
CA ALA A 81 -11.01 -14.47 2.03
C ALA A 81 -10.67 -13.88 0.64
N ALA A 82 -10.46 -14.70 -0.38
CA ALA A 82 -10.06 -14.22 -1.70
C ALA A 82 -11.05 -13.18 -2.27
N PHE A 83 -12.35 -13.41 -2.14
CA PHE A 83 -13.38 -12.50 -2.64
C PHE A 83 -13.31 -11.10 -1.98
N PRO A 84 -13.41 -10.96 -0.64
CA PRO A 84 -13.32 -9.64 0.00
C PRO A 84 -11.95 -8.96 -0.15
N LEU A 85 -10.85 -9.71 -0.27
CA LEU A 85 -9.50 -9.14 -0.34
C LEU A 85 -9.04 -8.72 -1.75
N ILE A 86 -9.53 -9.41 -2.79
CA ILE A 86 -9.08 -9.19 -4.17
C ILE A 86 -10.14 -8.42 -4.96
N TRP A 87 -11.42 -8.75 -4.73
CA TRP A 87 -12.53 -8.40 -5.61
C TRP A 87 -13.29 -7.14 -5.15
N LEU A 88 -13.35 -6.89 -3.84
CA LEU A 88 -13.98 -5.68 -3.29
C LEU A 88 -13.06 -4.45 -3.45
N MET A 89 -12.84 -4.03 -4.70
CA MET A 89 -12.63 -2.62 -4.96
C MET A 89 -13.96 -1.93 -4.63
N PRO A 90 -13.98 -0.78 -3.93
CA PRO A 90 -15.18 0.04 -3.92
C PRO A 90 -15.60 0.23 -5.37
N ASN A 91 -16.89 0.13 -5.65
CA ASN A 91 -17.47 0.59 -6.91
C ASN A 91 -17.26 2.11 -7.03
N ALA A 92 -16.02 2.56 -7.14
CA ALA A 92 -15.64 3.90 -7.52
C ALA A 92 -15.74 3.96 -9.04
N GLY A 93 -16.99 3.97 -9.53
CA GLY A 93 -17.27 4.45 -10.87
C GLY A 93 -16.55 5.78 -11.06
N ARG A 94 -15.62 5.82 -12.02
CA ARG A 94 -14.98 7.02 -12.59
C ARG A 94 -14.12 7.94 -11.69
N GLN A 95 -14.11 7.82 -10.35
CA GLN A 95 -13.30 8.73 -9.50
C GLN A 95 -11.85 8.28 -9.28
N ALA A 96 -11.52 6.99 -9.46
CA ALA A 96 -10.16 6.49 -9.28
C ALA A 96 -9.15 7.03 -10.31
N HIS A 97 -9.57 7.60 -11.45
CA HIS A 97 -8.62 8.17 -12.42
C HIS A 97 -8.13 9.58 -12.06
N ARG A 98 -8.86 10.32 -11.21
CA ARG A 98 -8.56 11.74 -10.94
C ARG A 98 -7.57 11.94 -9.79
N LEU A 99 -7.52 11.02 -8.82
CA LEU A 99 -6.63 11.10 -7.65
C LEU A 99 -5.20 10.61 -7.93
N TYR A 100 -4.97 9.82 -8.99
CA TYR A 100 -3.67 9.18 -9.25
C TYR A 100 -2.73 9.97 -10.17
N ARG A 101 -3.21 11.02 -10.87
CA ARG A 101 -2.34 11.87 -11.71
C ARG A 101 -1.63 13.01 -10.95
N GLY A 102 -1.99 13.27 -9.70
CA GLY A 102 -1.58 14.50 -9.00
C GLY A 102 -0.18 14.52 -8.40
N HIS A 103 0.45 13.37 -8.09
CA HIS A 103 1.60 13.40 -7.17
C HIS A 103 2.74 12.38 -7.39
N TRP A 104 2.77 11.60 -8.47
CA TRP A 104 3.80 10.56 -8.63
C TRP A 104 4.39 10.35 -10.05
N LEU A 105 4.56 11.41 -10.84
CA LEU A 105 5.38 11.34 -12.04
C LEU A 105 6.35 12.52 -12.11
N ARG A 106 7.50 12.41 -11.44
CA ARG A 106 8.75 12.78 -12.11
C ARG A 106 9.18 11.52 -12.83
N GLU A 107 8.98 11.48 -14.14
CA GLU A 107 9.61 10.45 -14.96
C GLU A 107 11.13 10.55 -14.76
N PRO A 108 11.86 9.44 -14.63
CA PRO A 108 13.30 9.49 -14.80
C PRO A 108 13.58 9.96 -16.22
N GLU A 109 14.30 11.06 -16.37
CA GLU A 109 14.71 11.56 -17.69
C GLU A 109 15.39 10.42 -18.46
N SER A 110 14.81 10.08 -19.61
CA SER A 110 15.41 9.11 -20.52
C SER A 110 16.76 9.64 -21.02
N PRO A 111 17.77 8.78 -21.19
CA PRO A 111 19.08 9.22 -21.65
C PRO A 111 18.96 9.76 -23.07
N VAL A 112 19.52 10.97 -23.25
CA VAL A 112 19.67 11.68 -24.52
C VAL A 112 20.22 10.73 -25.59
N ARG A 113 19.42 10.43 -26.62
CA ARG A 113 19.92 9.87 -27.88
C ARG A 113 20.74 10.96 -28.57
N GLY A 114 22.06 10.92 -28.38
CA GLY A 114 23.00 11.66 -29.21
C GLY A 114 22.83 11.24 -30.67
N LYS A 115 22.55 12.21 -31.55
CA LYS A 115 22.73 12.04 -32.99
C LYS A 115 24.24 11.95 -33.24
N ILE A 116 24.70 10.80 -33.70
CA ILE A 116 26.02 10.67 -34.33
C ILE A 116 25.84 11.18 -35.76
N SER A 117 26.49 12.28 -36.09
CA SER A 117 26.71 12.75 -37.45
C SER A 117 28.04 12.18 -37.97
N GLY A 118 27.97 11.45 -39.08
CA GLY A 118 29.10 10.92 -39.84
C GLY A 118 28.58 10.30 -41.13
#